data_AF-A0A834KBP3-F1
#
_entry.id   AF-A0A834KBP3-F1
#
_cell.length_a   1.000
_cell.length_b   1.000
_cell.length_c   1.000
_cell.angle_alpha   90.00
_cell.angle_beta   90.00
_cell.angle_gamma   90.00
#
_symmetry.space_group_name_H-M   'P 1'
#
loop_
_entity.id
_entity.type
_entity.pdbx_description
1 polymer ?
#
loop_
_entity_poly.entity_id
_entity_poly.type
_entity_poly.pdbx_seq_one_letter_code
_entity_poly.pdbx_strand_id
1 'polypeptide(L)'
;MPNSKDMNADLINDLNDVCDFEDTVTWSKETIEVTNFHNRLRTEKLPERIVFPEELNTYLRDRIRDLTAENGCLRRALEETEEKLRITKESITKSQLPITLGKSSEVAATKIIELSKKCREQTAEIEVFKTKCKTLEGTLASKMAELENLKHELARSKETPESRNSTEDVQSVSKEDEDKIKILTEKMQQVQTKLYESKNAYASLKQEFNKAQKLLCSEVGENVTVSGLSSQLGGWRGRAEQIRLLQQKVSELQLKLSEYDGTVKGSSEKERRQQIENSAKELRQAEVALETYKRKLEASKARIKVLENELNTTKANIAVLNEKRYHDDHLIEALNSRLKSAENKYQEREMDIKNKEEKLERESIVLKNDLQAAQIQIDRLTRKLEEREIEIDKLRDGIIPEDSKQRVHLEDRTISNYRTSPPNTIRNFNEPNEYVTMAIAAEAERERLLELVTVLNRRLDKERNDANNLIESLQNEQSKVAKLESKLRKLENEKAGISKVDSGYRVRNLKSISGSRTSEESANAEQIHFKLELLEEECLALKARLNTVQQDKASDLEIYKRMLDQARKTFQEACKNRSQATASRSTVTV
;
A
#
# COMPACT_ATOMS: atom_id res chain seq x y z
N MET A 1 22.63 9.17 -51.58
CA MET A 1 21.79 8.66 -50.48
C MET A 1 22.49 7.44 -49.90
N PRO A 2 23.45 7.61 -48.97
CA PRO A 2 24.29 6.52 -48.47
C PRO A 2 23.69 5.82 -47.25
N ASN A 3 24.15 4.59 -47.05
CA ASN A 3 23.61 3.51 -46.22
C ASN A 3 23.63 3.79 -44.71
N SER A 4 22.55 3.43 -44.02
CA SER A 4 22.44 3.45 -42.54
C SER A 4 23.15 2.28 -41.84
N LYS A 5 24.22 1.73 -42.43
CA LYS A 5 24.99 0.63 -41.84
C LYS A 5 26.31 1.08 -41.20
N ASP A 6 26.74 2.32 -41.43
CA ASP A 6 28.06 2.79 -40.95
C ASP A 6 28.00 3.53 -39.60
N MET A 7 26.82 3.94 -39.09
CA MET A 7 26.73 4.60 -37.77
C MET A 7 26.79 3.65 -36.57
N ASN A 8 26.80 2.33 -36.79
CA ASN A 8 26.79 1.34 -35.70
C ASN A 8 28.16 0.68 -35.47
N ALA A 9 29.17 1.02 -36.28
CA ALA A 9 30.54 0.54 -36.11
C ALA A 9 31.37 1.46 -35.21
N ASP A 10 31.11 2.77 -35.22
CA ASP A 10 31.86 3.74 -34.42
C ASP A 10 31.46 3.75 -32.93
N LEU A 11 30.26 3.27 -32.56
CA LEU A 11 29.85 3.15 -31.15
C LEU A 11 30.38 1.89 -30.43
N ILE A 12 31.00 0.96 -31.16
CA ILE A 12 31.50 -0.30 -30.60
C ILE A 12 33.01 -0.24 -30.30
N ASN A 13 33.74 0.73 -30.87
CA ASN A 13 35.18 0.90 -30.60
C ASN A 13 35.49 1.78 -29.37
N ASP A 14 34.56 2.65 -28.93
CA ASP A 14 34.79 3.53 -27.78
C ASP A 14 34.53 2.89 -26.40
N LEU A 15 34.17 1.60 -26.36
CA LEU A 15 33.95 0.84 -25.12
C LEU A 15 35.03 -0.20 -24.82
N ASN A 16 36.07 -0.29 -25.65
CA ASN A 16 37.17 -1.26 -25.48
C ASN A 16 38.52 -0.63 -25.06
N ASP A 17 38.59 0.68 -24.80
CA ASP A 17 39.86 1.36 -24.54
C ASP A 17 40.07 1.79 -23.07
N VAL A 18 39.43 1.09 -22.12
CA VAL A 18 39.69 1.29 -20.68
C VAL A 18 39.81 -0.06 -19.98
N CYS A 19 40.81 -0.86 -20.36
CA CYS A 19 41.26 -2.02 -19.57
C CYS A 19 42.68 -2.47 -19.92
N ASP A 20 43.62 -1.55 -20.20
CA ASP A 20 45.05 -1.87 -20.15
C ASP A 20 45.65 -1.20 -18.91
N PHE A 21 45.67 -1.96 -17.81
CA PHE A 21 46.47 -1.64 -16.62
C PHE A 21 47.47 -2.78 -16.39
N GLU A 22 48.26 -3.09 -17.42
CA GLU A 22 49.54 -3.77 -17.25
C GLU A 22 50.62 -2.72 -16.94
N ASP A 23 50.61 -2.19 -15.73
CA ASP A 23 51.80 -1.59 -15.12
C ASP A 23 52.00 -2.23 -13.76
N THR A 24 52.76 -3.31 -13.77
CA THR A 24 53.30 -3.96 -12.58
C THR A 24 54.29 -3.00 -11.94
N VAL A 25 53.80 -2.07 -11.12
CA VAL A 25 54.65 -1.19 -10.31
C VAL A 25 55.53 -2.08 -9.44
N THR A 26 56.83 -2.04 -9.68
CA THR A 26 57.83 -2.79 -8.93
C THR A 26 58.01 -2.19 -7.53
N TRP A 27 57.09 -2.49 -6.61
CA TRP A 27 57.14 -2.10 -5.19
C TRP A 27 58.44 -2.57 -4.47
N SER A 28 59.18 -3.48 -5.07
CA SER A 28 60.44 -4.00 -4.54
C SER A 28 61.57 -2.97 -4.53
N LYS A 29 61.62 -2.02 -5.48
CA LYS A 29 62.72 -1.01 -5.55
C LYS A 29 62.57 0.09 -4.52
N GLU A 30 61.34 0.58 -4.33
CA GLU A 30 61.02 1.66 -3.39
C GLU A 30 61.23 1.21 -1.93
N THR A 31 60.91 -0.05 -1.62
CA THR A 31 61.13 -0.63 -0.30
C THR A 31 62.64 -0.73 0.03
N ILE A 32 63.49 -1.02 -0.96
CA ILE A 32 64.96 -1.10 -0.78
C ILE A 32 65.57 0.29 -0.55
N GLU A 33 65.09 1.33 -1.24
CA GLU A 33 65.57 2.70 -1.06
C GLU A 33 65.18 3.29 0.31
N VAL A 34 63.96 3.02 0.79
CA VAL A 34 63.51 3.43 2.13
C VAL A 34 64.32 2.73 3.22
N THR A 35 64.65 1.45 3.02
CA THR A 35 65.47 0.68 3.98
C THR A 35 66.93 1.17 4.01
N ASN A 36 67.49 1.55 2.85
CA ASN A 36 68.83 2.15 2.76
C ASN A 36 68.90 3.55 3.37
N PHE A 37 67.84 4.36 3.24
CA PHE A 37 67.74 5.66 3.89
C PHE A 37 67.66 5.54 5.42
N HIS A 38 66.89 4.57 5.92
CA HIS A 38 66.78 4.29 7.35
C HIS A 38 68.09 3.79 7.98
N ASN A 39 68.88 2.99 7.24
CA ASN A 39 70.19 2.55 7.68
C ASN A 39 71.24 3.68 7.71
N ARG A 40 71.13 4.69 6.83
CA ARG A 40 72.02 5.85 6.78
C ARG A 40 71.85 6.80 7.98
N LEU A 41 70.63 6.93 8.48
CA LEU A 41 70.29 7.72 9.67
C LEU A 41 70.76 7.09 10.98
N ARG A 42 71.02 5.77 11.00
CA ARG A 42 71.45 5.05 12.21
C ARG A 42 72.93 5.22 12.53
N THR A 43 73.74 5.64 11.55
CA THR A 43 75.20 5.74 11.67
C THR A 43 75.73 7.13 12.07
N GLU A 44 74.89 8.16 12.08
CA GLU A 44 75.28 9.49 12.59
C GLU A 44 74.90 9.60 14.08
N LYS A 45 75.92 9.75 14.95
CA LYS A 45 75.71 10.01 16.38
C LYS A 45 75.07 11.40 16.53
N LEU A 46 73.77 11.43 16.82
CA LEU A 46 73.02 12.66 17.08
C LEU A 46 73.47 13.32 18.42
N PRO A 47 73.46 14.66 18.51
CA PRO A 47 73.94 15.39 19.70
C PRO A 47 73.09 15.11 20.95
N GLU A 48 73.77 14.87 22.09
CA GLU A 48 73.24 14.48 23.42
C GLU A 48 72.30 15.50 24.12
N ARG A 49 71.78 16.51 23.42
CA ARG A 49 70.96 17.58 24.02
C ARG A 49 69.61 17.86 23.36
N ILE A 50 69.13 16.96 22.51
CA ILE A 50 67.73 16.96 22.04
C ILE A 50 67.07 15.67 22.49
N VAL A 51 66.61 15.64 23.75
CA VAL A 51 65.69 14.61 24.22
C VAL A 51 64.31 15.03 23.78
N PHE A 52 63.84 14.51 22.64
CA PHE A 52 62.42 14.59 22.31
C PHE A 52 61.61 14.03 23.49
N PRO A 53 60.53 14.68 23.94
CA PRO A 53 59.72 14.16 25.04
C PRO A 53 59.36 12.70 24.77
N GLU A 54 59.80 11.80 25.65
CA GLU A 54 59.67 10.35 25.45
C GLU A 54 58.20 9.94 25.33
N GLU A 55 57.32 10.69 26.00
CA GLU A 55 55.87 10.61 25.92
C GLU A 55 55.34 10.87 24.50
N LEU A 56 55.79 11.93 23.83
CA LEU A 56 55.35 12.25 22.47
C LEU A 56 55.87 11.22 21.46
N ASN A 57 57.10 10.76 21.64
CA ASN A 57 57.69 9.74 20.77
C ASN A 57 56.97 8.39 20.96
N THR A 58 56.56 8.06 22.18
CA THR A 58 55.77 6.85 22.47
C THR A 58 54.37 6.97 21.87
N TYR A 59 53.70 8.12 22.04
CA TYR A 59 52.39 8.38 21.43
C TYR A 59 52.42 8.29 19.90
N LEU A 60 53.41 8.89 19.24
CA LEU A 60 53.55 8.80 17.78
C LEU A 60 53.84 7.38 17.32
N ARG A 61 54.65 6.62 18.06
CA ARG A 61 54.92 5.19 17.76
C ARG A 61 53.67 4.33 17.92
N ASP A 62 52.89 4.55 18.96
CA ASP A 62 51.62 3.86 19.17
C ASP A 62 50.61 4.23 18.08
N ARG A 63 50.52 5.52 17.72
CA ARG A 63 49.64 5.97 16.64
C ARG A 63 50.02 5.37 15.29
N ILE A 64 51.31 5.29 14.96
CA ILE A 64 51.79 4.63 13.74
C ILE A 64 51.44 3.13 13.77
N ARG A 65 51.59 2.47 14.92
CA ARG A 65 51.24 1.06 15.08
C ARG A 65 49.75 0.80 14.87
N ASP A 66 48.90 1.63 15.46
CA ASP A 66 47.44 1.53 15.32
C ASP A 66 47.00 1.74 13.87
N LEU A 67 47.52 2.79 13.22
CA LEU A 67 47.23 3.06 11.81
C LEU A 67 47.77 1.94 10.90
N THR A 68 48.88 1.30 11.25
CA THR A 68 49.42 0.15 10.50
C THR A 68 48.51 -1.06 10.67
N ALA A 69 48.01 -1.32 11.88
CA ALA A 69 47.07 -2.41 12.15
C ALA A 69 45.71 -2.18 11.45
N GLU A 70 45.19 -0.95 11.50
CA GLU A 70 43.96 -0.55 10.82
C GLU A 70 44.10 -0.72 9.30
N ASN A 71 45.18 -0.24 8.69
CA ASN A 71 45.47 -0.46 7.29
C ASN A 71 45.56 -1.96 6.93
N GLY A 72 46.15 -2.77 7.80
CA GLY A 72 46.18 -4.23 7.63
C GLY A 72 44.80 -4.90 7.72
N CYS A 73 43.89 -4.38 8.53
CA CYS A 73 42.50 -4.82 8.57
C CYS A 73 41.75 -4.40 7.29
N LEU A 74 41.94 -3.17 6.84
CA LEU A 74 41.30 -2.65 5.63
C LEU A 74 41.74 -3.40 4.37
N ARG A 75 43.03 -3.74 4.24
CA ARG A 75 43.53 -4.56 3.12
C ARG A 75 42.88 -5.95 3.08
N ARG A 76 42.77 -6.63 4.22
CA ARG A 76 42.09 -7.94 4.31
C ARG A 76 40.60 -7.84 3.96
N ALA A 77 39.92 -6.79 4.42
CA ALA A 77 38.52 -6.57 4.09
C ALA A 77 38.33 -6.32 2.58
N LEU A 78 39.24 -5.56 1.95
CA LEU A 78 39.25 -5.35 0.51
C LEU A 78 39.40 -6.68 -0.24
N GLU A 79 40.43 -7.48 0.10
CA GLU A 79 40.67 -8.80 -0.49
C GLU A 79 39.43 -9.72 -0.37
N GLU A 80 38.76 -9.72 0.79
CA GLU A 80 37.54 -10.52 0.99
C GLU A 80 36.38 -10.04 0.10
N THR A 81 36.22 -8.72 -0.07
CA THR A 81 35.19 -8.16 -0.95
C THR A 81 35.47 -8.42 -2.44
N GLU A 82 36.74 -8.34 -2.85
CA GLU A 82 37.16 -8.65 -4.22
C GLU A 82 36.92 -10.13 -4.56
N GLU A 83 37.20 -11.04 -3.62
CA GLU A 83 36.92 -12.46 -3.78
C GLU A 83 35.42 -12.76 -3.90
N LYS A 84 34.58 -12.11 -3.06
CA LYS A 84 33.11 -12.21 -3.19
C LYS A 84 32.62 -11.71 -4.55
N LEU A 85 33.21 -10.62 -5.04
CA LEU A 85 32.89 -10.05 -6.34
C LEU A 85 33.30 -11.01 -7.47
N ARG A 86 34.47 -11.64 -7.37
CA ARG A 86 34.94 -12.67 -8.31
C ARG A 86 33.99 -13.86 -8.37
N ILE A 87 33.59 -14.40 -7.22
CA ILE A 87 32.63 -15.51 -7.14
C ILE A 87 31.28 -15.12 -7.77
N THR A 88 30.81 -13.91 -7.52
CA THR A 88 29.54 -13.41 -8.07
C THR A 88 29.62 -13.26 -9.60
N LYS A 89 30.72 -12.73 -10.12
CA LYS A 89 30.98 -12.65 -11.58
C LYS A 89 31.04 -14.04 -12.22
N GLU A 90 31.69 -15.02 -11.58
CA GLU A 90 31.69 -16.40 -12.05
C GLU A 90 30.30 -17.05 -12.04
N SER A 91 29.46 -16.73 -11.05
CA SER A 91 28.07 -17.21 -10.99
C SER A 91 27.22 -16.61 -12.12
N ILE A 92 27.40 -15.31 -12.41
CA ILE A 92 26.67 -14.63 -13.49
C ILE A 92 27.06 -15.18 -14.86
N THR A 93 28.37 -15.33 -15.11
CA THR A 93 28.88 -15.89 -16.37
C THR A 93 28.46 -17.35 -16.59
N LYS A 94 28.41 -18.18 -15.53
CA LYS A 94 27.85 -19.54 -15.60
C LYS A 94 26.34 -19.56 -15.88
N SER A 95 25.59 -18.54 -15.46
CA SER A 95 24.16 -18.39 -15.81
C SER A 95 23.92 -17.93 -17.26
N GLN A 96 24.94 -17.36 -17.90
CA GLN A 96 24.92 -16.81 -19.25
C GLN A 96 25.64 -17.75 -20.25
N LEU A 97 25.29 -19.04 -20.25
CA LEU A 97 25.51 -19.90 -21.42
C LEU A 97 24.38 -19.69 -22.44
N PRO A 98 24.67 -19.69 -23.76
CA PRO A 98 23.73 -19.20 -24.78
C PRO A 98 22.60 -20.21 -25.04
N ILE A 99 21.45 -19.99 -24.39
CA ILE A 99 20.19 -20.70 -24.69
C ILE A 99 19.17 -19.68 -25.22
N THR A 100 19.04 -19.66 -26.55
CA THR A 100 17.83 -19.31 -27.32
C THR A 100 17.06 -18.04 -26.92
N LEU A 101 17.66 -16.86 -27.10
CA LEU A 101 16.97 -15.57 -26.88
C LEU A 101 15.86 -15.26 -27.92
N GLY A 102 15.80 -15.95 -29.06
CA GLY A 102 14.86 -15.64 -30.13
C GLY A 102 13.41 -16.10 -29.90
N LYS A 103 13.19 -17.27 -29.29
CA LYS A 103 11.85 -17.89 -29.24
C LYS A 103 10.96 -17.33 -28.12
N SER A 104 11.52 -16.97 -26.97
CA SER A 104 10.71 -16.41 -25.87
C SER A 104 10.27 -14.98 -26.14
N SER A 105 11.13 -14.19 -26.80
CA SER A 105 10.83 -12.81 -27.21
C SER A 105 9.68 -12.74 -28.23
N GLU A 106 9.66 -13.67 -29.20
CA GLU A 106 8.59 -13.76 -30.21
C GLU A 106 7.23 -14.18 -29.61
N VAL A 107 7.23 -15.09 -28.64
CA VAL A 107 6.03 -15.49 -27.90
C VAL A 107 5.50 -14.34 -27.03
N ALA A 108 6.38 -13.55 -26.40
CA ALA A 108 5.97 -12.37 -25.65
C ALA A 108 5.38 -11.29 -26.58
N ALA A 109 6.01 -11.03 -27.73
CA ALA A 109 5.55 -10.03 -28.70
C ALA A 109 4.17 -10.38 -29.28
N THR A 110 3.95 -11.64 -29.65
CA THR A 110 2.64 -12.11 -30.14
C THR A 110 1.56 -11.98 -29.07
N LYS A 111 1.88 -12.27 -27.80
CA LYS A 111 0.92 -12.13 -26.69
C LYS A 111 0.56 -10.66 -26.41
N ILE A 112 1.52 -9.76 -26.50
CA ILE A 112 1.29 -8.30 -26.34
C ILE A 112 0.34 -7.79 -27.42
N ILE A 113 0.51 -8.22 -28.67
CA ILE A 113 -0.37 -7.83 -29.78
C ILE A 113 -1.78 -8.38 -29.58
N GLU A 114 -1.90 -9.66 -29.17
CA GLU A 114 -3.19 -10.29 -28.90
C GLU A 114 -3.95 -9.59 -27.77
N LEU A 115 -3.27 -9.31 -26.65
CA LEU A 115 -3.85 -8.58 -25.52
C LEU A 115 -4.25 -7.16 -25.92
N SER A 116 -3.41 -6.48 -26.70
CA SER A 116 -3.70 -5.13 -27.20
C SER A 116 -4.91 -5.12 -28.14
N LYS A 117 -5.10 -6.16 -28.97
CA LYS A 117 -6.29 -6.34 -29.80
C LYS A 117 -7.54 -6.57 -28.94
N LYS A 118 -7.44 -7.43 -27.94
CA LYS A 118 -8.53 -7.72 -27.00
C LYS A 118 -8.96 -6.47 -26.21
N CYS A 119 -8.02 -5.65 -25.76
CA CYS A 119 -8.32 -4.37 -25.09
C CYS A 119 -9.10 -3.40 -25.99
N ARG A 120 -8.75 -3.32 -27.29
CA ARG A 120 -9.49 -2.49 -28.25
C ARG A 120 -10.91 -3.02 -28.48
N GLU A 121 -11.07 -4.32 -28.64
CA GLU A 121 -12.39 -4.97 -28.81
C GLU A 121 -13.29 -4.74 -27.60
N GLN A 122 -12.78 -4.94 -26.38
CA GLN A 122 -13.53 -4.67 -25.15
C GLN A 122 -13.91 -3.20 -24.99
N THR A 123 -13.03 -2.28 -25.41
CA THR A 123 -13.34 -0.84 -25.41
C THR A 123 -14.50 -0.53 -26.35
N ALA A 124 -14.50 -1.10 -27.56
CA ALA A 124 -15.59 -0.94 -28.52
C ALA A 124 -16.92 -1.54 -28.00
N GLU A 125 -16.89 -2.72 -27.38
CA GLU A 125 -18.08 -3.32 -26.75
C GLU A 125 -18.65 -2.42 -25.64
N ILE A 126 -17.79 -1.85 -24.79
CA ILE A 126 -18.22 -0.90 -23.74
C ILE A 126 -18.90 0.33 -24.35
N GLU A 127 -18.38 0.88 -25.45
CA GLU A 127 -19.01 2.00 -26.15
C GLU A 127 -20.38 1.62 -26.74
N VAL A 128 -20.51 0.42 -27.31
CA VAL A 128 -21.80 -0.11 -27.80
C VAL A 128 -22.79 -0.29 -26.64
N PHE A 129 -22.35 -0.82 -25.49
CA PHE A 129 -23.23 -0.93 -24.32
C PHE A 129 -23.63 0.43 -23.76
N LYS A 130 -22.71 1.40 -23.69
CA LYS A 130 -23.02 2.78 -23.27
C LYS A 130 -24.05 3.44 -24.17
N THR A 131 -23.94 3.27 -25.49
CA THR A 131 -24.93 3.81 -26.43
C THR A 131 -26.29 3.13 -26.24
N LYS A 132 -26.32 1.81 -26.01
CA LYS A 132 -27.56 1.07 -25.71
C LYS A 132 -28.20 1.48 -24.37
N CYS A 133 -27.41 1.75 -23.34
CA CYS A 133 -27.92 2.29 -22.07
C CYS A 133 -28.54 3.67 -22.27
N LYS A 134 -27.86 4.57 -22.99
CA LYS A 134 -28.39 5.91 -23.30
C LYS A 134 -29.70 5.87 -24.08
N THR A 135 -29.85 4.94 -25.04
CA THR A 135 -31.11 4.80 -25.78
C THR A 135 -32.23 4.29 -24.88
N LEU A 136 -31.95 3.30 -24.01
CA LEU A 136 -32.93 2.81 -23.04
C LEU A 136 -33.33 3.89 -22.02
N GLU A 137 -32.38 4.66 -21.51
CA GLU A 137 -32.64 5.82 -20.63
C GLU A 137 -33.55 6.84 -21.33
N GLY A 138 -33.30 7.16 -22.60
CA GLY A 138 -34.18 8.03 -23.39
C GLY A 138 -35.59 7.47 -23.54
N THR A 139 -35.74 6.17 -23.80
CA THR A 139 -37.08 5.53 -23.87
C THR A 139 -37.80 5.54 -22.53
N LEU A 140 -37.07 5.35 -21.43
CA LEU A 140 -37.62 5.36 -20.08
C LEU A 140 -38.08 6.77 -19.71
N ALA A 141 -37.29 7.80 -20.03
CA ALA A 141 -37.68 9.20 -19.85
C ALA A 141 -38.95 9.55 -20.64
N SER A 142 -39.06 9.10 -21.89
CA SER A 142 -40.28 9.27 -22.70
C SER A 142 -41.49 8.60 -22.05
N LYS A 143 -41.33 7.36 -21.54
CA LYS A 143 -42.42 6.62 -20.88
C LYS A 143 -42.81 7.23 -19.54
N MET A 144 -41.86 7.79 -18.79
CA MET A 144 -42.16 8.55 -17.57
C MET A 144 -42.96 9.81 -17.89
N ALA A 145 -42.60 10.55 -18.95
CA ALA A 145 -43.36 11.72 -19.38
C ALA A 145 -44.80 11.37 -19.83
N GLU A 146 -44.97 10.26 -20.56
CA GLU A 146 -46.30 9.73 -20.92
C GLU A 146 -47.13 9.39 -19.67
N LEU A 147 -46.52 8.75 -18.65
CA LEU A 147 -47.20 8.41 -17.40
C LEU A 147 -47.59 9.64 -16.58
N GLU A 148 -46.73 10.67 -16.52
CA GLU A 148 -47.07 11.93 -15.86
C GLU A 148 -48.21 12.65 -16.58
N ASN A 149 -48.23 12.65 -17.92
CA ASN A 149 -49.35 13.20 -18.68
C ASN A 149 -50.66 12.45 -18.40
N LEU A 150 -50.64 11.10 -18.36
CA LEU A 150 -51.81 10.29 -17.99
C LEU A 150 -52.26 10.53 -16.55
N LYS A 151 -51.32 10.72 -15.61
CA LYS A 151 -51.64 11.12 -14.22
C LYS A 151 -52.27 12.50 -14.18
N HIS A 152 -51.78 13.46 -14.95
CA HIS A 152 -52.35 14.79 -15.04
C HIS A 152 -53.76 14.75 -15.65
N GLU A 153 -54.01 13.93 -16.67
CA GLU A 153 -55.37 13.70 -17.21
C GLU A 153 -56.30 13.04 -16.18
N LEU A 154 -55.79 12.09 -15.39
CA LEU A 154 -56.54 11.44 -14.30
C LEU A 154 -56.79 12.38 -13.11
N ALA A 155 -55.87 13.32 -12.85
CA ALA A 155 -56.03 14.35 -11.82
C ALA A 155 -57.04 15.42 -12.26
N ARG A 156 -57.04 15.80 -13.55
CA ARG A 156 -58.00 16.74 -14.14
C ARG A 156 -59.45 16.21 -14.11
N SER A 157 -59.61 14.89 -14.01
CA SER A 157 -60.91 14.23 -13.85
C SER A 157 -61.35 14.06 -12.38
N LYS A 158 -60.58 14.55 -11.40
CA LYS A 158 -60.84 14.37 -9.96
C LYS A 158 -60.93 15.66 -9.12
N GLU A 159 -60.98 16.85 -9.71
CA GLU A 159 -61.14 18.08 -8.93
C GLU A 159 -62.60 18.31 -8.48
N THR A 160 -62.90 17.95 -7.23
CA THR A 160 -63.52 18.84 -6.23
C THR A 160 -62.78 18.66 -4.89
N PRO A 161 -62.68 19.71 -4.06
CA PRO A 161 -61.45 20.01 -3.32
C PRO A 161 -61.52 19.62 -1.84
N GLU A 162 -60.37 19.40 -1.19
CA GLU A 162 -60.10 19.92 0.17
C GLU A 162 -58.64 19.75 0.64
N SER A 163 -58.08 20.91 1.07
CA SER A 163 -57.20 21.16 2.23
C SER A 163 -55.81 20.47 2.33
N ARG A 164 -54.67 21.16 2.12
CA ARG A 164 -53.93 22.08 3.05
C ARG A 164 -53.56 21.47 4.42
N ASN A 165 -52.29 21.11 4.63
CA ASN A 165 -51.32 21.93 5.38
C ASN A 165 -50.02 21.19 5.71
N SER A 166 -48.95 21.98 5.65
CA SER A 166 -47.57 21.78 6.11
C SER A 166 -47.44 21.68 7.63
N THR A 167 -46.44 20.96 8.12
CA THR A 167 -45.68 21.33 9.33
C THR A 167 -44.40 20.51 9.46
N GLU A 168 -43.27 21.18 9.24
CA GLU A 168 -41.93 20.78 9.68
C GLU A 168 -41.81 21.14 11.17
N ASP A 169 -41.51 20.17 12.05
CA ASP A 169 -40.69 20.30 13.29
C ASP A 169 -40.80 19.06 14.24
N VAL A 170 -40.71 17.82 13.73
CA VAL A 170 -40.64 16.59 14.56
C VAL A 170 -39.65 15.57 13.98
N GLN A 171 -38.55 16.01 13.36
CA GLN A 171 -37.88 15.21 12.32
C GLN A 171 -36.69 14.33 12.77
N SER A 172 -36.36 14.27 14.06
CA SER A 172 -35.25 13.42 14.56
C SER A 172 -35.72 12.13 15.24
N VAL A 173 -36.88 12.12 15.92
CA VAL A 173 -37.42 10.91 16.58
C VAL A 173 -38.29 10.08 15.63
N SER A 174 -38.96 10.74 14.68
CA SER A 174 -39.82 10.08 13.69
C SER A 174 -39.05 9.26 12.67
N LYS A 175 -37.83 9.65 12.28
CA LYS A 175 -37.00 8.88 11.34
C LYS A 175 -36.58 7.52 11.89
N GLU A 176 -36.19 7.45 13.16
CA GLU A 176 -35.79 6.17 13.76
C GLU A 176 -36.98 5.21 13.89
N ASP A 177 -38.17 5.74 14.20
CA ASP A 177 -39.38 4.94 14.26
C ASP A 177 -39.88 4.58 12.86
N GLU A 178 -39.69 5.43 11.86
CA GLU A 178 -39.97 5.15 10.45
C GLU A 178 -39.03 4.07 9.89
N ASP A 179 -37.74 4.10 10.23
CA ASP A 179 -36.76 3.07 9.88
C ASP A 179 -37.06 1.74 10.59
N LYS A 180 -37.45 1.76 11.87
CA LYS A 180 -37.91 0.56 12.59
C LYS A 180 -39.17 -0.01 11.98
N ILE A 181 -40.15 0.85 11.64
CA ILE A 181 -41.37 0.43 10.94
C ILE A 181 -40.97 -0.23 9.63
N LYS A 182 -40.11 0.39 8.81
CA LYS A 182 -39.63 -0.15 7.52
C LYS A 182 -38.95 -1.51 7.64
N ILE A 183 -38.06 -1.69 8.64
CA ILE A 183 -37.43 -2.98 8.94
C ILE A 183 -38.47 -4.02 9.36
N LEU A 184 -39.46 -3.62 10.17
CA LEU A 184 -40.55 -4.51 10.57
C LEU A 184 -41.46 -4.88 9.39
N THR A 185 -41.76 -3.95 8.48
CA THR A 185 -42.51 -4.24 7.26
C THR A 185 -41.75 -5.18 6.33
N GLU A 186 -40.44 -4.98 6.18
CA GLU A 186 -39.59 -5.86 5.38
C GLU A 186 -39.50 -7.27 5.98
N LYS A 187 -39.33 -7.38 7.30
CA LYS A 187 -39.38 -8.67 8.02
C LYS A 187 -40.74 -9.35 7.89
N MET A 188 -41.82 -8.59 8.01
CA MET A 188 -43.18 -9.12 7.81
C MET A 188 -43.36 -9.63 6.38
N GLN A 189 -42.91 -8.88 5.38
CA GLN A 189 -42.95 -9.28 3.98
C GLN A 189 -42.10 -10.53 3.72
N GLN A 190 -40.91 -10.63 4.32
CA GLN A 190 -40.06 -11.82 4.23
C GLN A 190 -40.72 -13.07 4.83
N VAL A 191 -41.36 -12.93 6.00
CA VAL A 191 -42.11 -14.03 6.63
C VAL A 191 -43.32 -14.41 5.78
N GLN A 192 -44.02 -13.44 5.20
CA GLN A 192 -45.16 -13.68 4.33
C GLN A 192 -44.76 -14.43 3.05
N THR A 193 -43.64 -14.06 2.42
CA THR A 193 -43.08 -14.78 1.27
C THR A 193 -42.71 -16.22 1.64
N LYS A 194 -41.99 -16.43 2.75
CA LYS A 194 -41.66 -17.77 3.25
C LYS A 194 -42.91 -18.61 3.57
N LEU A 195 -43.96 -17.97 4.11
CA LEU A 195 -45.24 -18.63 4.35
C LEU A 195 -45.88 -19.09 3.03
N TYR A 196 -45.91 -18.24 2.00
CA TYR A 196 -46.43 -18.62 0.69
C TYR A 196 -45.61 -19.72 0.01
N GLU A 197 -44.28 -19.66 0.11
CA GLU A 197 -43.39 -20.73 -0.37
C GLU A 197 -43.68 -22.06 0.33
N SER A 198 -43.82 -22.06 1.67
CA SER A 198 -44.15 -23.26 2.44
C SER A 198 -45.54 -23.82 2.08
N LYS A 199 -46.53 -22.95 1.86
CA LYS A 199 -47.89 -23.35 1.43
C LYS A 199 -47.86 -23.96 0.03
N ASN A 200 -47.09 -23.39 -0.89
CA ASN A 200 -46.95 -23.90 -2.26
C ASN A 200 -46.20 -25.24 -2.28
N ALA A 201 -45.15 -25.39 -1.46
CA ALA A 201 -44.44 -26.65 -1.28
C ALA A 201 -45.37 -27.74 -0.71
N TYR A 202 -46.17 -27.41 0.30
CA TYR A 202 -47.17 -28.33 0.87
C TYR A 202 -48.25 -28.73 -0.16
N ALA A 203 -48.76 -27.79 -0.95
CA ALA A 203 -49.74 -28.08 -2.00
C ALA A 203 -49.16 -29.04 -3.06
N SER A 204 -47.90 -28.81 -3.47
CA SER A 204 -47.20 -29.67 -4.42
C SER A 204 -46.96 -31.07 -3.84
N LEU A 205 -46.49 -31.16 -2.59
CA LEU A 205 -46.27 -32.43 -1.91
C LEU A 205 -47.57 -33.21 -1.71
N LYS A 206 -48.67 -32.52 -1.39
CA LYS A 206 -50.01 -33.12 -1.30
C LYS A 206 -50.49 -33.66 -2.64
N GLN A 207 -50.20 -32.96 -3.75
CA GLN A 207 -50.53 -33.44 -5.09
C GLN A 207 -49.73 -34.68 -5.46
N GLU A 208 -48.41 -34.69 -5.20
CA GLU A 208 -47.55 -35.85 -5.42
C GLU A 208 -47.95 -37.03 -4.53
N PHE A 209 -48.30 -36.79 -3.27
CA PHE A 209 -48.84 -37.81 -2.37
C PHE A 209 -50.13 -38.43 -2.92
N ASN A 210 -51.08 -37.61 -3.38
CA ASN A 210 -52.31 -38.11 -3.97
C ASN A 210 -52.07 -38.89 -5.27
N LYS A 211 -51.11 -38.47 -6.10
CA LYS A 211 -50.70 -39.22 -7.30
C LYS A 211 -50.10 -40.57 -6.91
N ALA A 212 -49.18 -40.59 -5.94
CA ALA A 212 -48.57 -41.81 -5.43
C ALA A 212 -49.62 -42.76 -4.84
N GLN A 213 -50.58 -42.24 -4.07
CA GLN A 213 -51.70 -43.01 -3.55
C GLN A 213 -52.56 -43.59 -4.67
N LYS A 214 -52.88 -42.83 -5.72
CA LYS A 214 -53.63 -43.34 -6.89
C LYS A 214 -52.87 -44.43 -7.65
N LEU A 215 -51.56 -44.25 -7.87
CA LEU A 215 -50.71 -45.26 -8.48
C LEU A 215 -50.68 -46.54 -7.64
N LEU A 216 -50.51 -46.40 -6.33
CA LEU A 216 -50.56 -47.52 -5.40
C LEU A 216 -51.91 -48.24 -5.47
N CYS A 217 -53.04 -47.51 -5.44
CA CYS A 217 -54.37 -48.12 -5.60
C CYS A 217 -54.54 -48.85 -6.94
N SER A 218 -53.92 -48.37 -8.02
CA SER A 218 -53.97 -49.04 -9.33
C SER A 218 -53.15 -50.35 -9.39
N GLU A 219 -52.09 -50.44 -8.58
CA GLU A 219 -51.22 -51.63 -8.44
C GLU A 219 -51.77 -52.64 -7.43
N VAL A 220 -52.48 -52.16 -6.41
CA VAL A 220 -52.99 -52.94 -5.29
C VAL A 220 -54.46 -53.38 -5.54
N GLY A 221 -55.18 -52.66 -6.42
CA GLY A 221 -56.61 -52.86 -6.72
C GLY A 221 -57.51 -51.93 -5.90
N GLU A 222 -58.69 -51.59 -6.43
CA GLU A 222 -59.62 -50.60 -5.85
C GLU A 222 -60.16 -50.94 -4.45
N ASN A 223 -60.00 -52.18 -3.98
CA ASN A 223 -60.64 -52.70 -2.77
C ASN A 223 -59.72 -52.75 -1.54
N VAL A 224 -58.55 -52.11 -1.59
CA VAL A 224 -57.52 -52.25 -0.56
C VAL A 224 -57.18 -50.89 0.05
N THR A 225 -57.66 -50.65 1.26
CA THR A 225 -57.33 -49.45 2.03
C THR A 225 -56.02 -49.67 2.78
N VAL A 226 -55.21 -48.61 2.91
CA VAL A 226 -53.93 -48.64 3.65
C VAL A 226 -54.13 -49.13 5.10
N SER A 227 -55.27 -48.81 5.72
CA SER A 227 -55.66 -49.31 7.04
C SER A 227 -55.98 -50.82 7.06
N GLY A 228 -56.45 -51.38 5.94
CA GLY A 228 -56.71 -52.83 5.79
C GLY A 228 -55.43 -53.66 5.63
N LEU A 229 -54.39 -53.11 4.99
CA LEU A 229 -53.09 -53.77 4.86
C LEU A 229 -52.31 -53.84 6.18
N SER A 230 -52.49 -52.86 7.05
CA SER A 230 -51.87 -52.83 8.39
C SER A 230 -52.51 -53.84 9.36
N SER A 231 -53.79 -54.18 9.15
CA SER A 231 -54.56 -55.05 10.06
C SER A 231 -54.55 -56.54 9.67
N GLN A 232 -54.15 -56.90 8.46
CA GLN A 232 -54.07 -58.29 8.00
C GLN A 232 -52.63 -58.67 7.62
N LEU A 233 -51.88 -59.19 8.60
CA LEU A 233 -50.54 -59.75 8.40
C LEU A 233 -50.62 -61.07 7.62
N GLY A 234 -50.42 -61.03 6.29
CA GLY A 234 -49.98 -62.19 5.51
C GLY A 234 -50.94 -62.76 4.47
N GLY A 235 -52.15 -62.21 4.30
CA GLY A 235 -53.13 -62.72 3.32
C GLY A 235 -53.18 -61.98 1.98
N TRP A 236 -52.52 -60.82 1.88
CA TRP A 236 -52.70 -59.94 0.74
C TRP A 236 -51.75 -60.28 -0.42
N ARG A 237 -52.33 -60.61 -1.58
CA ARG A 237 -51.62 -60.95 -2.83
C ARG A 237 -51.89 -59.84 -3.85
N GLY A 238 -50.85 -59.19 -4.36
CA GLY A 238 -51.01 -58.00 -5.20
C GLY A 238 -51.66 -58.25 -6.57
N ARG A 239 -52.24 -57.20 -7.18
CA ARG A 239 -52.92 -57.30 -8.49
C ARG A 239 -52.01 -57.88 -9.56
N ALA A 240 -50.75 -57.47 -9.60
CA ALA A 240 -49.75 -58.01 -10.53
C ALA A 240 -49.57 -59.54 -10.37
N GLU A 241 -49.55 -60.02 -9.14
CA GLU A 241 -49.40 -61.46 -8.85
C GLU A 241 -50.70 -62.24 -9.13
N GLN A 242 -51.84 -61.62 -8.92
CA GLN A 242 -53.16 -62.15 -9.25
C GLN A 242 -53.36 -62.24 -10.78
N ILE A 243 -52.94 -61.21 -11.52
CA ILE A 243 -52.89 -61.20 -12.98
C ILE A 243 -51.96 -62.30 -13.50
N ARG A 244 -50.76 -62.43 -12.94
CA ARG A 244 -49.81 -63.50 -13.34
C ARG A 244 -50.41 -64.89 -13.17
N LEU A 245 -51.08 -65.14 -12.04
CA LEU A 245 -51.77 -66.42 -11.80
C LEU A 245 -52.93 -66.65 -12.76
N LEU A 246 -53.76 -65.63 -13.01
CA LEU A 246 -54.87 -65.73 -13.96
C LEU A 246 -54.35 -65.92 -15.38
N GLN A 247 -53.29 -65.23 -15.79
CA GLN A 247 -52.63 -65.40 -17.08
C GLN A 247 -52.09 -66.82 -17.23
N GLN A 248 -51.41 -67.37 -16.22
CA GLN A 248 -50.94 -68.75 -16.23
C GLN A 248 -52.10 -69.74 -16.40
N LYS A 249 -53.21 -69.52 -15.67
CA LYS A 249 -54.39 -70.38 -15.74
C LYS A 249 -55.14 -70.25 -17.07
N VAL A 250 -55.19 -69.04 -17.63
CA VAL A 250 -55.73 -68.79 -18.97
C VAL A 250 -54.85 -69.45 -20.03
N SER A 251 -53.52 -69.38 -19.92
CA SER A 251 -52.62 -70.10 -20.84
C SER A 251 -52.77 -71.62 -20.74
N GLU A 252 -52.93 -72.17 -19.54
CA GLU A 252 -53.25 -73.60 -19.36
C GLU A 252 -54.60 -73.98 -19.96
N LEU A 253 -55.63 -73.16 -19.74
CA LEU A 253 -56.97 -73.39 -20.31
C LEU A 253 -57.00 -73.19 -21.82
N GLN A 254 -56.22 -72.25 -22.36
CA GLN A 254 -56.06 -72.02 -23.79
C GLN A 254 -55.30 -73.16 -24.46
N LEU A 255 -54.27 -73.72 -23.81
CA LEU A 255 -53.61 -74.95 -24.27
C LEU A 255 -54.63 -76.10 -24.34
N LYS A 256 -55.46 -76.26 -23.31
CA LYS A 256 -56.54 -77.26 -23.26
C LYS A 256 -57.67 -77.01 -24.27
N LEU A 257 -57.96 -75.75 -24.59
CA LEU A 257 -58.95 -75.37 -25.60
C LEU A 257 -58.38 -75.46 -27.02
N SER A 258 -57.09 -75.19 -27.24
CA SER A 258 -56.45 -75.38 -28.55
C SER A 258 -56.28 -76.86 -28.91
N GLU A 259 -56.27 -77.73 -27.91
CA GLU A 259 -56.43 -79.18 -28.10
C GLU A 259 -57.87 -79.58 -28.51
N TYR A 260 -58.87 -78.71 -28.34
CA TYR A 260 -60.28 -79.06 -28.57
C TYR A 260 -60.99 -78.25 -29.67
N ASP A 261 -60.55 -77.05 -30.03
CA ASP A 261 -61.31 -76.16 -30.91
C ASP A 261 -60.56 -75.85 -32.21
N GLY A 262 -60.55 -76.85 -33.08
CA GLY A 262 -60.09 -76.73 -34.45
C GLY A 262 -61.24 -76.70 -35.43
N THR A 263 -62.10 -75.67 -35.45
CA THR A 263 -62.83 -75.31 -36.70
C THR A 263 -63.58 -73.97 -36.63
N VAL A 264 -63.64 -73.30 -37.79
CA VAL A 264 -64.54 -72.20 -38.19
C VAL A 264 -64.05 -70.76 -37.96
N LYS A 265 -63.24 -70.21 -38.89
CA LYS A 265 -63.16 -68.74 -39.12
C LYS A 265 -62.85 -68.38 -40.58
N GLY A 266 -63.88 -68.23 -41.42
CA GLY A 266 -63.77 -67.63 -42.76
C GLY A 266 -64.13 -66.13 -42.81
N SER A 267 -65.10 -65.69 -42.00
CA SER A 267 -65.55 -64.28 -41.96
C SER A 267 -64.78 -63.44 -40.91
N SER A 268 -64.41 -64.04 -39.77
CA SER A 268 -63.65 -63.38 -38.70
C SER A 268 -62.19 -63.07 -39.07
N GLU A 269 -61.62 -63.73 -40.07
CA GLU A 269 -60.21 -63.57 -40.49
C GLU A 269 -59.94 -62.17 -41.07
N LYS A 270 -60.85 -61.66 -41.89
CA LYS A 270 -60.68 -60.38 -42.60
C LYS A 270 -60.81 -59.18 -41.66
N GLU A 271 -61.78 -59.24 -40.75
CA GLU A 271 -61.96 -58.24 -39.69
C GLU A 271 -60.79 -58.27 -38.68
N ARG A 272 -60.30 -59.47 -38.34
CA ARG A 272 -59.11 -59.63 -37.50
C ARG A 272 -57.85 -59.06 -38.18
N ARG A 273 -57.68 -59.25 -39.49
CA ARG A 273 -56.60 -58.63 -40.27
C ARG A 273 -56.70 -57.10 -40.30
N GLN A 274 -57.91 -56.56 -40.49
CA GLN A 274 -58.14 -55.11 -40.45
C GLN A 274 -57.81 -54.52 -39.07
N GLN A 275 -58.19 -55.21 -37.99
CA GLN A 275 -57.89 -54.81 -36.62
C GLN A 275 -56.39 -54.86 -36.33
N ILE A 276 -55.68 -55.89 -36.81
CA ILE A 276 -54.22 -55.99 -36.74
C ILE A 276 -53.57 -54.83 -37.50
N GLU A 277 -54.01 -54.53 -38.71
CA GLU A 277 -53.46 -53.43 -39.51
C GLU A 277 -53.69 -52.06 -38.84
N ASN A 278 -54.87 -51.82 -38.26
CA ASN A 278 -55.17 -50.59 -37.53
C ASN A 278 -54.30 -50.47 -36.27
N SER A 279 -54.19 -51.54 -35.48
CA SER A 279 -53.32 -51.56 -34.29
C SER A 279 -51.84 -51.36 -34.65
N ALA A 280 -51.39 -51.88 -35.80
CA ALA A 280 -50.03 -51.67 -36.30
C ALA A 280 -49.80 -50.22 -36.73
N LYS A 281 -50.80 -49.55 -37.32
CA LYS A 281 -50.73 -48.12 -37.65
C LYS A 281 -50.68 -47.26 -36.38
N GLU A 282 -51.50 -47.56 -35.39
CA GLU A 282 -51.49 -46.88 -34.09
C GLU A 282 -50.15 -47.05 -33.37
N LEU A 283 -49.59 -48.27 -33.38
CA LEU A 283 -48.28 -48.56 -32.80
C LEU A 283 -47.18 -47.74 -33.47
N ARG A 284 -47.15 -47.69 -34.81
CA ARG A 284 -46.19 -46.85 -35.55
C ARG A 284 -46.34 -45.36 -35.25
N GLN A 285 -47.58 -44.86 -35.14
CA GLN A 285 -47.82 -43.47 -34.75
C GLN A 285 -47.33 -43.16 -33.33
N ALA A 286 -47.58 -44.08 -32.38
CA ALA A 286 -47.09 -43.96 -31.01
C ALA A 286 -45.55 -44.00 -30.94
N GLU A 287 -44.89 -44.86 -31.73
CA GLU A 287 -43.43 -44.91 -31.85
C GLU A 287 -42.84 -43.59 -32.34
N VAL A 288 -43.41 -43.01 -33.40
CA VAL A 288 -42.98 -41.70 -33.93
C VAL A 288 -43.20 -40.61 -32.90
N ALA A 289 -44.36 -40.57 -32.24
CA ALA A 289 -44.63 -39.59 -31.18
C ALA A 289 -43.62 -39.72 -30.03
N LEU A 290 -43.36 -40.94 -29.54
CA LEU A 290 -42.38 -41.23 -28.49
C LEU A 290 -40.99 -40.73 -28.88
N GLU A 291 -40.57 -40.97 -30.12
CA GLU A 291 -39.28 -40.49 -30.64
C GLU A 291 -39.22 -38.96 -30.72
N THR A 292 -40.30 -38.28 -31.12
CA THR A 292 -40.34 -36.80 -31.09
C THR A 292 -40.27 -36.24 -29.67
N TYR A 293 -40.93 -36.87 -28.69
CA TYR A 293 -40.86 -36.46 -27.30
C TYR A 293 -39.48 -36.72 -26.68
N LYS A 294 -38.80 -37.81 -27.05
CA LYS A 294 -37.40 -38.05 -26.67
C LYS A 294 -36.48 -36.93 -27.16
N ARG A 295 -36.61 -36.50 -28.42
CA ARG A 295 -35.80 -35.39 -28.95
C ARG A 295 -36.09 -34.07 -28.24
N LYS A 296 -37.36 -33.78 -27.93
CA LYS A 296 -37.74 -32.60 -27.14
C LYS A 296 -37.16 -32.63 -25.72
N LEU A 297 -37.14 -33.81 -25.10
CA LEU A 297 -36.54 -34.01 -23.77
C LEU A 297 -35.01 -33.83 -23.81
N GLU A 298 -34.32 -34.37 -24.81
CA GLU A 298 -32.87 -34.16 -24.94
C GLU A 298 -32.53 -32.69 -25.23
N ALA A 299 -33.33 -32.01 -26.06
CA ALA A 299 -33.18 -30.58 -26.30
C ALA A 299 -33.40 -29.74 -25.03
N SER A 300 -34.40 -30.07 -24.20
CA SER A 300 -34.63 -29.36 -22.94
C SER A 300 -33.52 -29.63 -21.93
N LYS A 301 -33.01 -30.86 -21.82
CA LYS A 301 -31.84 -31.19 -21.00
C LYS A 301 -30.59 -30.42 -21.43
N ALA A 302 -30.35 -30.30 -22.74
CA ALA A 302 -29.23 -29.52 -23.26
C ALA A 302 -29.38 -28.03 -22.89
N ARG A 303 -30.59 -27.46 -23.04
CA ARG A 303 -30.88 -26.08 -22.61
C ARG A 303 -30.67 -25.88 -21.12
N ILE A 304 -31.12 -26.82 -20.28
CA ILE A 304 -30.91 -26.75 -18.82
C ILE A 304 -29.42 -26.71 -18.50
N LYS A 305 -28.59 -27.58 -19.10
CA LYS A 305 -27.14 -27.58 -18.88
C LYS A 305 -26.48 -26.26 -19.27
N VAL A 306 -26.89 -25.65 -20.39
CA VAL A 306 -26.35 -24.34 -20.80
C VAL A 306 -26.74 -23.26 -19.79
N LEU A 307 -28.01 -23.21 -19.37
CA LEU A 307 -28.47 -22.25 -18.37
C LEU A 307 -27.81 -22.46 -17.01
N GLU A 308 -27.54 -23.70 -16.60
CA GLU A 308 -26.80 -24.02 -15.38
C GLU A 308 -25.35 -23.51 -15.45
N ASN A 309 -24.69 -23.65 -16.60
CA ASN A 309 -23.35 -23.11 -16.81
C ASN A 309 -23.34 -21.57 -16.78
N GLU A 310 -24.31 -20.92 -17.41
CA GLU A 310 -24.47 -19.45 -17.35
C GLU A 310 -24.76 -18.98 -15.92
N LEU A 311 -25.61 -19.69 -15.18
CA LEU A 311 -25.89 -19.43 -13.77
C LEU A 311 -24.60 -19.54 -12.92
N ASN A 312 -23.78 -20.57 -13.15
CA ASN A 312 -22.54 -20.74 -12.41
C ASN A 312 -21.52 -19.65 -12.75
N THR A 313 -21.43 -19.26 -14.02
CA THR A 313 -20.55 -18.17 -14.48
C THR A 313 -20.97 -16.83 -13.87
N THR A 314 -22.27 -16.53 -13.87
CA THR A 314 -22.79 -15.30 -13.25
C THR A 314 -22.60 -15.28 -11.74
N LYS A 315 -22.76 -16.43 -11.04
CA LYS A 315 -22.41 -16.55 -9.62
C LYS A 315 -20.94 -16.29 -9.34
N ALA A 316 -20.03 -16.83 -10.17
CA ALA A 316 -18.60 -16.57 -10.04
C ALA A 316 -18.28 -15.08 -10.25
N ASN A 317 -18.87 -14.44 -11.26
CA ASN A 317 -18.71 -13.00 -11.49
C ASN A 317 -19.21 -12.16 -10.30
N ILE A 318 -20.35 -12.53 -9.69
CA ILE A 318 -20.86 -11.87 -8.49
C ILE A 318 -19.88 -12.03 -7.31
N ALA A 319 -19.25 -13.20 -7.15
CA ALA A 319 -18.25 -13.41 -6.10
C ALA A 319 -17.05 -12.47 -6.27
N VAL A 320 -16.49 -12.39 -7.48
CA VAL A 320 -15.37 -11.48 -7.79
C VAL A 320 -15.76 -10.01 -7.57
N LEU A 321 -16.96 -9.60 -7.97
CA LEU A 321 -17.43 -8.23 -7.73
C LEU A 321 -17.61 -7.92 -6.23
N ASN A 322 -18.04 -8.90 -5.43
CA ASN A 322 -18.12 -8.74 -3.98
C ASN A 322 -16.75 -8.63 -3.32
N GLU A 323 -15.75 -9.38 -3.78
CA GLU A 323 -14.36 -9.23 -3.32
C GLU A 323 -13.81 -7.84 -3.65
N LYS A 324 -14.07 -7.36 -4.87
CA LYS A 324 -13.70 -6.00 -5.26
C LYS A 324 -14.39 -4.96 -4.39
N ARG A 325 -15.70 -5.11 -4.14
CA ARG A 325 -16.45 -4.21 -3.24
C ARG A 325 -15.81 -4.18 -1.85
N TYR A 326 -15.45 -5.33 -1.30
CA TYR A 326 -14.79 -5.42 0.00
C TYR A 326 -13.43 -4.70 -0.02
N HIS A 327 -12.63 -4.86 -1.07
CA HIS A 327 -11.37 -4.13 -1.22
C HIS A 327 -11.58 -2.62 -1.29
N ASP A 328 -12.57 -2.17 -2.06
CA ASP A 328 -12.93 -0.75 -2.18
C ASP A 328 -13.40 -0.19 -0.83
N ASP A 329 -14.21 -0.93 -0.07
CA ASP A 329 -14.67 -0.57 1.28
C ASP A 329 -13.47 -0.40 2.24
N HIS A 330 -12.50 -1.33 2.22
CA HIS A 330 -11.26 -1.24 3.01
C HIS A 330 -10.42 -0.03 2.64
N LEU A 331 -10.30 0.26 1.35
CA LEU A 331 -9.57 1.42 0.86
C LEU A 331 -10.22 2.72 1.35
N ILE A 332 -11.55 2.81 1.26
CA ILE A 332 -12.32 3.96 1.75
C ILE A 332 -12.10 4.14 3.26
N GLU A 333 -12.16 3.06 4.04
CA GLU A 333 -11.93 3.11 5.50
C GLU A 333 -10.51 3.58 5.85
N ALA A 334 -9.49 3.09 5.14
CA ALA A 334 -8.11 3.50 5.32
C ALA A 334 -7.90 4.98 4.98
N LEU A 335 -8.49 5.46 3.88
CA LEU A 335 -8.43 6.86 3.47
C LEU A 335 -9.15 7.76 4.50
N ASN A 336 -10.33 7.37 4.96
CA ASN A 336 -11.07 8.09 5.99
C ASN A 336 -10.30 8.17 7.31
N SER A 337 -9.65 7.08 7.71
CA SER A 337 -8.80 7.06 8.92
C SER A 337 -7.61 8.00 8.81
N ARG A 338 -6.98 8.07 7.62
CA ARG A 338 -5.88 9.00 7.34
C ARG A 338 -6.35 10.46 7.32
N LEU A 339 -7.52 10.73 6.74
CA LEU A 339 -8.14 12.05 6.71
C LEU A 339 -8.43 12.53 8.14
N LYS A 340 -9.07 11.68 8.95
CA LYS A 340 -9.33 11.97 10.37
C LYS A 340 -8.06 12.22 11.19
N SER A 341 -6.99 11.44 10.95
CA SER A 341 -5.69 11.68 11.60
C SER A 341 -5.09 13.05 11.20
N ALA A 342 -5.24 13.46 9.93
CA ALA A 342 -4.78 14.76 9.46
C ALA A 342 -5.60 15.92 10.06
N GLU A 343 -6.92 15.77 10.14
CA GLU A 343 -7.82 16.73 10.80
C GLU A 343 -7.46 16.92 12.27
N ASN A 344 -7.26 15.82 13.01
CA ASN A 344 -6.86 15.90 14.42
C ASN A 344 -5.53 16.65 14.60
N LYS A 345 -4.54 16.40 13.74
CA LYS A 345 -3.25 17.12 13.76
C LYS A 345 -3.41 18.60 13.43
N TYR A 346 -4.35 18.95 12.57
CA TYR A 346 -4.65 20.34 12.27
C TYR A 346 -5.30 21.03 13.47
N GLN A 347 -6.30 20.40 14.09
CA GLN A 347 -6.96 20.90 15.30
C GLN A 347 -5.96 21.07 16.46
N GLU A 348 -5.05 20.12 16.66
CA GLU A 348 -4.01 20.22 17.68
C GLU A 348 -3.09 21.43 17.43
N ARG A 349 -2.65 21.64 16.18
CA ARG A 349 -1.84 22.82 15.82
C ARG A 349 -2.61 24.12 16.00
N GLU A 350 -3.89 24.14 15.67
CA GLU A 350 -4.75 25.32 15.83
C GLU A 350 -4.88 25.68 17.31
N MET A 351 -5.08 24.68 18.17
CA MET A 351 -5.08 24.85 19.63
C MET A 351 -3.73 25.34 20.16
N ASP A 352 -2.62 24.79 19.68
CA ASP A 352 -1.28 25.23 20.06
C ASP A 352 -0.98 26.67 19.65
N ILE A 353 -1.41 27.08 18.45
CA ILE A 353 -1.27 28.46 17.96
C ILE A 353 -2.09 29.38 18.84
N LYS A 354 -3.36 29.05 19.11
CA LYS A 354 -4.23 29.84 19.97
C LYS A 354 -3.65 30.00 21.38
N ASN A 355 -3.13 28.93 21.98
CA ASN A 355 -2.49 28.99 23.29
C ASN A 355 -1.25 29.91 23.30
N LYS A 356 -0.46 29.91 22.22
CA LYS A 356 0.69 30.81 22.06
C LYS A 356 0.24 32.25 21.87
N GLU A 357 -0.78 32.50 21.07
CA GLU A 357 -1.37 33.84 20.88
C GLU A 357 -1.86 34.40 22.21
N GLU A 358 -2.61 33.64 22.99
CA GLU A 358 -3.04 34.07 24.32
C GLU A 358 -1.86 34.34 25.26
N LYS A 359 -0.77 33.57 25.16
CA LYS A 359 0.43 33.82 25.97
C LYS A 359 1.11 35.13 25.57
N LEU A 360 1.30 35.35 24.27
CA LEU A 360 1.87 36.59 23.74
C LEU A 360 0.98 37.80 24.05
N GLU A 361 -0.34 37.64 24.04
CA GLU A 361 -1.29 38.68 24.42
C GLU A 361 -1.13 39.07 25.90
N ARG A 362 -1.03 38.09 26.80
CA ARG A 362 -0.76 38.35 28.23
C ARG A 362 0.59 39.07 28.42
N GLU A 363 1.65 38.62 27.75
CA GLU A 363 2.97 39.26 27.80
C GLU A 363 2.92 40.69 27.25
N SER A 364 2.20 40.92 26.15
CA SER A 364 1.99 42.25 25.55
C SER A 364 1.27 43.21 26.51
N ILE A 365 0.26 42.74 27.24
CA ILE A 365 -0.44 43.52 28.26
C ILE A 365 0.51 43.92 29.38
N VAL A 366 1.35 42.99 29.87
CA VAL A 366 2.33 43.28 30.93
C VAL A 366 3.34 44.33 30.46
N LEU A 367 3.95 44.14 29.28
CA LEU A 367 4.92 45.10 28.72
C LEU A 367 4.31 46.49 28.52
N LYS A 368 3.04 46.56 28.11
CA LYS A 368 2.33 47.83 27.97
C LYS A 368 2.15 48.55 29.32
N ASN A 369 1.84 47.80 30.38
CA ASN A 369 1.71 48.37 31.72
C ASN A 369 3.07 48.87 32.24
N ASP A 370 4.15 48.12 32.03
CA ASP A 370 5.51 48.52 32.42
C ASP A 370 5.97 49.77 31.65
N LEU A 371 5.67 49.84 30.35
CA LEU A 371 5.93 51.02 29.52
C LEU A 371 5.18 52.24 30.04
N GLN A 372 3.90 52.10 30.41
CA GLN A 372 3.12 53.18 31.00
C GLN A 372 3.69 53.63 32.34
N ALA A 373 4.12 52.69 33.20
CA ALA A 373 4.74 53.02 34.47
C ALA A 373 6.07 53.78 34.29
N ALA A 374 6.90 53.36 33.35
CA ALA A 374 8.13 54.05 32.99
C ALA A 374 7.86 55.46 32.43
N GLN A 375 6.84 55.61 31.58
CA GLN A 375 6.44 56.91 31.05
C GLN A 375 6.05 57.89 32.17
N ILE A 376 5.26 57.43 33.16
CA ILE A 376 4.87 58.25 34.32
C ILE A 376 6.12 58.68 35.12
N GLN A 377 7.12 57.81 35.26
CA GLN A 377 8.37 58.15 35.94
C GLN A 377 9.19 59.18 35.17
N ILE A 378 9.29 59.04 33.84
CA ILE A 378 9.95 60.02 32.96
C ILE A 378 9.26 61.37 33.12
N ASP A 379 7.94 61.45 32.99
CA ASP A 379 7.17 62.69 33.11
C ASP A 379 7.35 63.36 34.50
N ARG A 380 7.56 62.56 35.56
CA ARG A 380 7.88 63.08 36.90
C ARG A 380 9.29 63.67 36.97
N LEU A 381 10.27 63.02 36.35
CA LEU A 381 11.66 63.51 36.32
C LEU A 381 11.78 64.76 35.44
N THR A 382 11.11 64.80 34.29
CA THR A 382 11.08 65.97 33.40
C THR A 382 10.52 67.19 34.13
N ARG A 383 9.40 67.07 34.86
CA ARG A 383 8.87 68.17 35.69
C ARG A 383 9.87 68.65 36.74
N LYS A 384 10.56 67.73 37.42
CA LYS A 384 11.60 68.11 38.39
C LYS A 384 12.78 68.83 37.73
N LEU A 385 13.16 68.43 36.51
CA LEU A 385 14.21 69.12 35.75
C LEU A 385 13.74 70.52 35.36
N GLU A 386 12.52 70.67 34.85
CA GLU A 386 11.92 71.97 34.53
C GLU A 386 11.86 72.89 35.77
N GLU A 387 11.44 72.37 36.93
CA GLU A 387 11.44 73.12 38.19
C GLU A 387 12.85 73.62 38.55
N ARG A 388 13.88 72.78 38.37
CA ARG A 388 15.28 73.14 38.65
C ARG A 388 15.84 74.11 37.62
N GLU A 389 15.44 74.00 36.37
CA GLU A 389 15.84 74.91 35.31
C GLU A 389 15.27 76.31 35.56
N ILE A 390 13.99 76.40 35.95
CA ILE A 390 13.37 77.67 36.40
C ILE A 390 14.10 78.25 37.63
N GLU A 391 14.53 77.41 38.58
CA GLU A 391 15.29 77.86 39.75
C GLU A 391 16.68 78.39 39.36
N ILE A 392 17.38 77.69 38.45
CA ILE A 392 18.66 78.13 37.90
C ILE A 392 18.51 79.48 37.19
N ASP A 393 17.48 79.67 36.38
CA ASP A 393 17.26 80.93 35.66
C ASP A 393 16.97 82.08 36.63
N LYS A 394 16.17 81.87 37.68
CA LYS A 394 15.97 82.86 38.75
C LYS A 394 17.27 83.24 39.47
N LEU A 395 18.14 82.26 39.74
CA LEU A 395 19.45 82.51 40.37
C LEU A 395 20.40 83.26 39.43
N ARG A 396 20.35 82.99 38.12
CA ARG A 396 21.11 83.73 37.10
C ARG A 396 20.64 85.18 36.99
N ASP A 397 19.34 85.41 37.02
CA ASP A 397 18.74 86.75 36.95
C ASP A 397 19.00 87.59 38.22
N GLY A 398 19.31 86.94 39.35
CA GLY A 398 19.67 87.60 40.61
C GLY A 398 21.15 88.01 40.76
N ILE A 399 22.02 87.70 39.80
CA ILE A 399 23.47 87.98 39.87
C ILE A 399 23.88 88.88 38.70
N ILE A 400 23.98 90.21 38.91
CA ILE A 400 24.91 91.15 38.23
C ILE A 400 25.20 92.32 39.21
N PRO A 401 26.46 92.65 39.57
CA PRO A 401 27.36 93.41 38.69
C PRO A 401 28.84 92.99 38.62
N GLU A 402 29.39 93.14 37.40
CA GLU A 402 30.69 93.69 36.97
C GLU A 402 31.98 93.52 37.80
N ASP A 403 33.06 93.38 37.03
CA ASP A 403 34.48 93.61 37.30
C ASP A 403 35.18 92.80 38.41
N SER A 404 36.15 91.96 38.01
CA SER A 404 37.52 91.95 38.59
C SER A 404 38.44 90.90 37.96
N LYS A 405 39.53 91.41 37.38
CA LYS A 405 40.76 90.71 37.02
C LYS A 405 41.41 90.08 38.26
N GLN A 406 41.74 88.78 38.25
CA GLN A 406 42.97 88.21 38.83
C GLN A 406 42.97 86.69 38.63
N ARG A 407 43.78 86.13 37.71
CA ARG A 407 45.16 85.64 37.94
C ARG A 407 45.31 84.85 39.25
N VAL A 408 45.36 83.50 39.14
CA VAL A 408 46.34 82.56 39.75
C VAL A 408 46.18 81.23 38.96
N HIS A 409 47.07 80.86 38.02
CA HIS A 409 48.31 80.07 38.19
C HIS A 409 48.07 78.69 38.85
N LEU A 410 48.18 77.57 38.15
CA LEU A 410 49.30 76.60 38.09
C LEU A 410 48.74 75.39 37.30
N GLU A 411 49.44 74.63 36.47
CA GLU A 411 50.81 74.62 35.97
C GLU A 411 50.79 73.62 34.80
N ASP A 412 51.39 73.99 33.68
CA ASP A 412 51.74 73.09 32.59
C ASP A 412 53.26 72.94 32.59
N ARG A 413 53.69 71.74 32.18
CA ARG A 413 54.97 71.45 31.52
C ARG A 413 56.23 71.29 32.39
N THR A 414 56.80 70.09 32.34
CA THR A 414 58.23 69.95 32.04
C THR A 414 58.53 68.67 31.24
N ILE A 415 59.16 68.91 30.09
CA ILE A 415 59.85 67.95 29.23
C ILE A 415 61.20 67.65 29.88
N SER A 416 61.62 66.38 29.93
CA SER A 416 63.03 66.02 30.09
C SER A 416 63.35 64.71 29.38
N ASN A 417 64.11 64.84 28.29
CA ASN A 417 64.75 63.76 27.57
C ASN A 417 66.03 63.34 28.30
N TYR A 418 66.14 62.08 28.71
CA TYR A 418 67.44 61.41 28.79
C TYR A 418 67.37 60.04 28.09
N ARG A 419 68.35 59.85 27.23
CA ARG A 419 68.64 58.69 26.39
C ARG A 419 69.12 57.51 27.26
N THR A 420 68.59 56.31 27.07
CA THR A 420 69.32 55.03 27.13
C THR A 420 68.46 53.92 26.50
N SER A 421 69.11 52.97 25.82
CA SER A 421 68.56 51.95 24.91
C SER A 421 67.86 50.75 25.64
N PRO A 422 67.17 49.83 24.92
CA PRO A 422 65.88 49.20 25.28
C PRO A 422 66.03 47.92 26.13
N PRO A 423 64.99 47.47 26.87
CA PRO A 423 64.09 46.46 26.28
C PRO A 423 62.63 46.45 26.81
N ASN A 424 61.79 45.71 26.09
CA ASN A 424 60.49 45.16 26.49
C ASN A 424 59.28 46.10 26.53
N THR A 425 58.42 45.89 25.54
CA THR A 425 57.00 46.26 25.52
C THR A 425 56.29 45.74 26.77
N ILE A 426 56.31 46.54 27.83
CA ILE A 426 55.34 46.42 28.91
C ILE A 426 54.03 46.91 28.34
N ARG A 427 53.13 45.95 28.11
CA ARG A 427 51.73 46.19 27.75
C ARG A 427 51.14 47.13 28.81
N ASN A 428 50.69 48.30 28.38
CA ASN A 428 50.14 49.32 29.25
C ASN A 428 48.78 48.82 29.79
N PHE A 429 48.73 48.34 31.03
CA PHE A 429 47.57 47.67 31.65
C PHE A 429 46.44 48.63 32.11
N ASN A 430 46.29 49.82 31.53
CA ASN A 430 45.40 50.86 32.04
C ASN A 430 44.38 51.39 31.01
N GLU A 431 43.83 50.53 30.14
CA GLU A 431 42.54 50.83 29.50
C GLU A 431 41.44 49.97 30.14
N PRO A 432 40.56 50.54 30.97
CA PRO A 432 39.44 49.83 31.60
C PRO A 432 38.44 49.20 30.60
N ASN A 433 38.59 49.48 29.31
CA ASN A 433 37.62 49.15 28.27
C ASN A 433 37.93 47.85 27.50
N GLU A 434 39.19 47.38 27.51
CA GLU A 434 39.59 46.19 26.75
C GLU A 434 39.08 44.90 27.42
N TYR A 435 39.17 44.80 28.75
CA TYR A 435 38.65 43.67 29.52
C TYR A 435 37.13 43.54 29.44
N VAL A 436 36.41 44.66 29.42
CA VAL A 436 34.95 44.68 29.28
C VAL A 436 34.55 44.22 27.89
N THR A 437 35.23 44.70 26.85
CA THR A 437 34.98 44.28 25.47
C THR A 437 35.27 42.79 25.27
N MET A 438 36.38 42.30 25.85
CA MET A 438 36.75 40.88 25.77
C MET A 438 35.80 39.99 26.57
N ALA A 439 35.30 40.47 27.73
CA ALA A 439 34.29 39.76 28.51
C ALA A 439 32.94 39.67 27.78
N ILE A 440 32.47 40.77 27.16
CA ILE A 440 31.24 40.78 26.35
C ILE A 440 31.36 39.84 25.15
N ALA A 441 32.51 39.84 24.47
CA ALA A 441 32.76 38.93 23.36
C ALA A 441 32.80 37.45 23.80
N ALA A 442 33.39 37.15 24.95
CA ALA A 442 33.40 35.81 25.52
C ALA A 442 32.01 35.35 25.98
N GLU A 443 31.20 36.26 26.55
CA GLU A 443 29.81 35.99 26.95
C GLU A 443 28.95 35.67 25.72
N ALA A 444 29.08 36.45 24.64
CA ALA A 444 28.37 36.19 23.38
C ALA A 444 28.77 34.84 22.74
N GLU A 445 30.04 34.44 22.85
CA GLU A 445 30.49 33.14 22.36
C GLU A 445 29.98 31.99 23.25
N ARG A 446 29.94 32.19 24.57
CA ARG A 446 29.32 31.24 25.52
C ARG A 446 27.85 31.00 25.19
N GLU A 447 27.10 32.06 24.87
CA GLU A 447 25.69 31.96 24.45
C GLU A 447 25.52 31.18 23.15
N ARG A 448 26.33 31.46 22.11
CA ARG A 448 26.31 30.66 20.87
C ARG A 448 26.62 29.19 21.09
N LEU A 449 27.60 28.89 21.95
CA LEU A 449 27.97 27.51 22.27
C LEU A 449 26.84 26.80 23.03
N LEU A 450 26.14 27.50 23.94
CA LEU A 450 24.96 26.94 24.60
C LEU A 450 23.84 26.66 23.62
N GLU A 451 23.55 27.59 22.70
CA GLU A 451 22.56 27.36 21.64
C GLU A 451 22.93 26.13 20.80
N LEU A 452 24.20 26.01 20.39
CA LEU A 452 24.69 24.85 19.64
C LEU A 452 24.50 23.55 20.44
N VAL A 453 24.81 23.55 21.73
CA VAL A 453 24.59 22.40 22.62
C VAL A 453 23.10 22.05 22.69
N THR A 454 22.19 23.02 22.77
CA THR A 454 20.75 22.74 22.74
C THR A 454 20.29 22.13 21.42
N VAL A 455 20.81 22.61 20.29
CA VAL A 455 20.50 22.07 18.95
C VAL A 455 21.05 20.66 18.81
N LEU A 456 22.28 20.40 19.26
CA LEU A 456 22.89 19.07 19.23
C LEU A 456 22.16 18.09 20.14
N ASN A 457 21.75 18.50 21.33
CA ASN A 457 20.95 17.66 22.24
C ASN A 457 19.59 17.31 21.62
N ARG A 458 18.87 18.29 21.04
CA ARG A 458 17.62 18.01 20.31
C ARG A 458 17.82 17.05 19.15
N ARG A 459 18.91 17.19 18.40
CA ARG A 459 19.24 16.27 17.31
C ARG A 459 19.55 14.87 17.84
N LEU A 460 20.33 14.77 18.91
CA LEU A 460 20.66 13.49 19.55
C LEU A 460 19.40 12.79 20.09
N ASP A 461 18.48 13.53 20.70
CA ASP A 461 17.22 12.99 21.21
C ASP A 461 16.32 12.53 20.06
N LYS A 462 16.31 13.25 18.94
CA LYS A 462 15.63 12.80 17.72
C LYS A 462 16.21 11.50 17.19
N GLU A 463 17.53 11.40 17.04
CA GLU A 463 18.20 10.17 16.59
C GLU A 463 17.93 9.00 17.56
N ARG A 464 17.92 9.25 18.87
CA ARG A 464 17.53 8.24 19.88
C ARG A 464 16.10 7.77 19.72
N ASN A 465 15.16 8.69 19.48
CA ASN A 465 13.76 8.36 19.25
C ASN A 465 13.57 7.56 17.95
N ASP A 466 14.25 7.96 16.87
CA ASP A 466 14.23 7.24 15.61
C ASP A 466 14.82 5.82 15.76
N ALA A 467 15.91 5.67 16.52
CA ALA A 467 16.49 4.37 16.86
C ALA A 467 15.52 3.50 17.68
N ASN A 468 14.84 4.07 18.68
CA ASN A 468 13.84 3.35 19.48
C ASN A 468 12.65 2.87 18.62
N ASN A 469 12.15 3.71 17.72
CA ASN A 469 11.09 3.35 16.79
C ASN A 469 11.50 2.19 15.86
N LEU A 470 12.76 2.18 15.39
CA LEU A 470 13.29 1.09 14.59
C LEU A 470 13.42 -0.21 15.40
N ILE A 471 13.85 -0.14 16.66
CA ILE A 471 13.92 -1.29 17.56
C ILE A 471 12.52 -1.87 17.80
N GLU A 472 11.51 -1.04 18.05
CA GLU A 472 10.13 -1.48 18.24
C GLU A 472 9.56 -2.13 16.98
N SER A 473 9.81 -1.55 15.80
CA SER A 473 9.43 -2.14 14.52
C SER A 473 10.08 -3.51 14.31
N LEU A 474 11.38 -3.64 14.63
CA LEU A 474 12.10 -4.91 14.56
C LEU A 474 11.50 -5.96 15.51
N GLN A 475 11.18 -5.59 16.75
CA GLN A 475 10.54 -6.50 17.72
C GLN A 475 9.16 -6.96 17.26
N ASN A 476 8.40 -6.08 16.61
CA ASN A 476 7.10 -6.42 16.02
C ASN A 476 7.25 -7.41 14.87
N GLU A 477 8.22 -7.21 13.97
CA GLU A 477 8.51 -8.16 12.90
C GLU A 477 9.00 -9.51 13.44
N GLN A 478 9.90 -9.53 14.42
CA GLN A 478 10.32 -10.77 15.09
C GLN A 478 9.13 -11.52 15.74
N SER A 479 8.20 -10.78 16.35
CA SER A 479 6.97 -11.35 16.92
C SER A 479 6.04 -11.93 15.86
N LYS A 480 5.96 -11.32 14.67
CA LYS A 480 5.22 -11.87 13.53
C LYS A 480 5.87 -13.14 12.99
N VAL A 481 7.20 -13.12 12.83
CA VAL A 481 7.98 -14.29 12.39
C VAL A 481 7.79 -15.47 13.34
N ALA A 482 7.91 -15.27 14.66
CA ALA A 482 7.69 -16.32 15.64
C ALA A 482 6.27 -16.93 15.57
N LYS A 483 5.24 -16.11 15.33
CA LYS A 483 3.86 -16.59 15.12
C LYS A 483 3.73 -17.43 13.85
N LEU A 484 4.39 -17.03 12.77
CA LEU A 484 4.39 -17.76 11.51
C LEU A 484 5.15 -19.08 11.64
N GLU A 485 6.32 -19.08 12.29
CA GLU A 485 7.08 -20.29 12.60
C GLU A 485 6.28 -21.27 13.45
N SER A 486 5.53 -20.79 14.45
CA SER A 486 4.63 -21.65 15.26
C SER A 486 3.53 -22.28 14.41
N LYS A 487 2.91 -21.51 13.49
CA LYS A 487 1.91 -22.04 12.56
C LYS A 487 2.52 -23.06 11.60
N LEU A 488 3.71 -22.79 11.09
CA LEU A 488 4.43 -23.69 10.19
C LEU A 488 4.75 -25.02 10.88
N ARG A 489 5.26 -24.98 12.12
CA ARG A 489 5.49 -26.20 12.92
C ARG A 489 4.21 -27.00 13.19
N LYS A 490 3.07 -26.33 13.39
CA LYS A 490 1.77 -27.01 13.56
C LYS A 490 1.35 -27.74 12.28
N LEU A 491 1.47 -27.08 11.13
CA LEU A 491 1.17 -27.68 9.82
C LEU A 491 2.13 -28.82 9.47
N GLU A 492 3.41 -28.71 9.82
CA GLU A 492 4.39 -29.79 9.67
C GLU A 492 4.04 -31.01 10.54
N ASN A 493 3.62 -30.78 11.79
CA ASN A 493 3.17 -31.85 12.68
C ASN A 493 1.88 -32.54 12.18
N GLU A 494 0.94 -31.77 11.61
CA GLU A 494 -0.28 -32.32 10.98
C GLU A 494 0.05 -33.18 9.74
N LYS A 495 1.09 -32.79 8.97
CA LYS A 495 1.58 -33.55 7.81
C LYS A 495 2.36 -34.82 8.22
N ALA A 496 3.08 -34.77 9.35
CA ALA A 496 3.82 -35.92 9.89
C ALA A 496 2.90 -36.99 10.52
N GLY A 497 1.69 -36.63 10.93
CA GLY A 497 0.70 -37.55 11.53
C GLY A 497 0.02 -38.54 10.57
N ILE A 498 0.33 -38.50 9.26
CA ILE A 498 -0.37 -39.30 8.22
C ILE A 498 0.46 -40.49 7.71
N SER A 499 1.62 -40.80 8.31
CA SER A 499 2.45 -41.92 7.82
C SER A 499 2.55 -43.10 8.79
N LYS A 500 2.27 -44.28 8.21
CA LYS A 500 2.58 -45.66 8.65
C LYS A 500 1.51 -46.43 9.42
N VAL A 501 0.59 -47.05 8.67
CA VAL A 501 0.25 -48.47 8.91
C VAL A 501 0.24 -49.20 7.57
N ASP A 502 1.21 -50.10 7.41
CA ASP A 502 1.29 -51.13 6.36
C ASP A 502 0.14 -52.12 6.52
N SER A 503 -0.54 -52.49 5.43
CA SER A 503 -1.12 -53.82 5.27
C SER A 503 -1.51 -54.05 3.81
N GLY A 504 -0.68 -54.81 3.09
CA GLY A 504 -1.06 -55.37 1.80
C GLY A 504 -2.18 -56.41 1.95
N TYR A 505 -3.06 -56.50 0.96
CA TYR A 505 -3.47 -57.73 0.25
C TYR A 505 -4.60 -57.41 -0.76
N ARG A 506 -4.68 -58.27 -1.77
CA ARG A 506 -5.30 -58.14 -3.10
C ARG A 506 -6.80 -57.76 -3.23
N VAL A 507 -7.07 -56.98 -4.28
CA VAL A 507 -8.06 -57.18 -5.40
C VAL A 507 -9.48 -57.66 -5.03
N ARG A 508 -10.50 -56.80 -5.18
CA ARG A 508 -11.37 -56.64 -6.38
C ARG A 508 -12.59 -55.75 -6.07
N ASN A 509 -12.95 -54.90 -7.03
CA ASN A 509 -14.25 -54.24 -7.24
C ASN A 509 -15.01 -53.67 -6.03
N LEU A 510 -15.05 -52.34 -5.93
CA LEU A 510 -16.30 -51.64 -5.64
C LEU A 510 -16.31 -50.23 -6.23
N LYS A 511 -17.48 -49.89 -6.76
CA LYS A 511 -17.90 -48.62 -7.34
C LYS A 511 -17.97 -47.56 -6.23
N SER A 512 -17.77 -46.30 -6.64
CA SER A 512 -18.10 -45.03 -5.96
C SER A 512 -17.25 -44.55 -4.77
N ILE A 513 -16.91 -43.25 -4.87
CA ILE A 513 -16.46 -42.25 -3.86
C ILE A 513 -14.99 -41.82 -4.01
N SER A 514 -14.82 -40.48 -4.02
CA SER A 514 -13.56 -39.71 -3.95
C SER A 514 -12.92 -39.24 -5.27
N GLY A 515 -13.70 -38.54 -6.11
CA GLY A 515 -13.16 -37.50 -6.96
C GLY A 515 -13.19 -36.16 -6.20
N SER A 516 -12.15 -35.84 -5.43
CA SER A 516 -11.95 -34.50 -4.83
C SER A 516 -10.60 -34.39 -4.11
N ARG A 517 -9.47 -34.61 -4.81
CA ARG A 517 -8.13 -34.22 -4.27
C ARG A 517 -7.23 -33.53 -5.29
N THR A 518 -7.46 -33.71 -6.59
CA THR A 518 -6.63 -33.11 -7.64
C THR A 518 -6.99 -31.65 -7.98
N SER A 519 -8.15 -31.15 -7.53
CA SER A 519 -8.58 -29.77 -7.81
C SER A 519 -8.03 -28.75 -6.80
N GLU A 520 -7.83 -29.15 -5.54
CA GLU A 520 -7.35 -28.24 -4.49
C GLU A 520 -5.83 -28.00 -4.58
N GLU A 521 -5.04 -29.00 -4.98
CA GLU A 521 -3.60 -28.81 -5.22
C GLU A 521 -3.31 -27.89 -6.42
N SER A 522 -4.13 -27.96 -7.48
CA SER A 522 -4.03 -27.05 -8.63
C SER A 522 -4.42 -25.62 -8.25
N ALA A 523 -5.49 -25.45 -7.48
CA ALA A 523 -5.93 -24.13 -7.01
C ALA A 523 -4.93 -23.49 -6.04
N ASN A 524 -4.32 -24.28 -5.15
CA ASN A 524 -3.24 -23.79 -4.28
C ASN A 524 -1.97 -23.42 -5.07
N ALA A 525 -1.62 -24.17 -6.11
CA ALA A 525 -0.48 -23.85 -6.97
C ALA A 525 -0.68 -22.54 -7.73
N GLU A 526 -1.88 -22.30 -8.26
CA GLU A 526 -2.26 -21.03 -8.91
C GLU A 526 -2.24 -19.87 -7.91
N GLN A 527 -2.73 -20.08 -6.69
CA GLN A 527 -2.73 -19.05 -5.65
C GLN A 527 -1.32 -18.69 -5.16
N ILE A 528 -0.39 -19.66 -5.12
CA ILE A 528 1.03 -19.42 -4.84
C ILE A 528 1.68 -18.67 -6.01
N HIS A 529 1.33 -19.00 -7.25
CA HIS A 529 1.84 -18.30 -8.43
C HIS A 529 1.43 -16.82 -8.45
N PHE A 530 0.15 -16.51 -8.22
CA PHE A 530 -0.30 -15.12 -8.13
C PHE A 530 0.37 -14.35 -6.99
N LYS A 531 0.65 -15.02 -5.87
CA LYS A 531 1.36 -14.41 -4.74
C LYS A 531 2.84 -14.14 -5.05
N LEU A 532 3.49 -15.02 -5.81
CA LEU A 532 4.86 -14.82 -6.28
C LEU A 532 4.93 -13.68 -7.31
N GLU A 533 3.98 -13.63 -8.24
CA GLU A 533 3.88 -12.57 -9.25
C GLU A 533 3.67 -11.19 -8.60
N LEU A 534 2.78 -11.10 -7.60
CA LEU A 534 2.57 -9.87 -6.84
C LEU A 534 3.83 -9.44 -6.08
N LEU A 535 4.54 -10.38 -5.43
CA LEU A 535 5.79 -10.07 -4.72
C LEU A 535 6.92 -9.65 -5.67
N GLU A 536 6.93 -10.19 -6.89
CA GLU A 536 7.87 -9.79 -7.94
C GLU A 536 7.57 -8.36 -8.44
N GLU A 537 6.30 -8.03 -8.68
CA GLU A 537 5.86 -6.66 -9.00
C GLU A 537 6.21 -5.67 -7.88
N GLU A 538 5.99 -6.04 -6.62
CA GLU A 538 6.37 -5.21 -5.47
C GLU A 538 7.89 -5.00 -5.40
N CYS A 539 8.69 -6.05 -5.65
CA CYS A 539 10.15 -5.93 -5.71
C CYS A 539 10.60 -5.01 -6.84
N LEU A 540 9.96 -5.09 -8.01
CA LEU A 540 10.25 -4.21 -9.15
C LEU A 540 9.88 -2.76 -8.86
N ALA A 541 8.71 -2.53 -8.25
CA ALA A 541 8.27 -1.20 -7.85
C ALA A 541 9.20 -0.58 -6.79
N LEU A 542 9.64 -1.37 -5.79
CA LEU A 542 10.60 -0.95 -4.78
C LEU A 542 11.97 -0.64 -5.39
N LYS A 543 12.46 -1.45 -6.34
CA LYS A 543 13.70 -1.17 -7.08
C LYS A 543 13.59 0.12 -7.90
N ALA A 544 12.48 0.33 -8.60
CA ALA A 544 12.25 1.57 -9.35
C ALA A 544 12.25 2.79 -8.43
N ARG A 545 11.55 2.71 -7.29
CA ARG A 545 11.51 3.79 -6.29
C ARG A 545 12.88 4.02 -5.63
N LEU A 546 13.67 2.98 -5.42
CA LEU A 546 15.04 3.12 -4.91
C LEU A 546 15.92 3.87 -5.92
N ASN A 547 15.83 3.52 -7.21
CA ASN A 547 16.55 4.21 -8.27
C ASN A 547 16.15 5.68 -8.39
N THR A 548 14.86 6.01 -8.32
CA THR A 548 14.42 7.42 -8.36
C THR A 548 14.95 8.20 -7.16
N VAL A 549 14.87 7.64 -5.95
CA VAL A 549 15.41 8.30 -4.74
C VAL A 549 16.93 8.48 -4.84
N GLN A 550 17.66 7.52 -5.41
CA GLN A 550 19.10 7.64 -5.64
C GLN A 550 19.41 8.75 -6.65
N GLN A 551 18.64 8.84 -7.74
CA GLN A 551 18.78 9.90 -8.74
C GLN A 551 18.46 11.28 -8.17
N ASP A 552 17.39 11.41 -7.39
CA ASP A 552 17.01 12.66 -6.72
C ASP A 552 18.12 13.10 -5.76
N LYS A 553 18.63 12.18 -4.93
CA LYS A 553 19.75 12.46 -4.02
C LYS A 553 21.02 12.87 -4.76
N ALA A 554 21.31 12.25 -5.91
CA ALA A 554 22.44 12.65 -6.75
C ALA A 554 22.24 14.06 -7.32
N SER A 555 21.03 14.40 -7.74
CA SER A 555 20.67 15.74 -8.24
C SER A 555 20.78 16.81 -7.15
N ASP A 556 20.33 16.50 -5.93
CA ASP A 556 20.45 17.37 -4.77
C ASP A 556 21.91 17.62 -4.41
N LEU A 557 22.73 16.57 -4.38
CA LEU A 557 24.17 16.70 -4.15
C LEU A 557 24.84 17.60 -5.18
N GLU A 558 24.42 17.52 -6.44
CA GLU A 558 24.95 18.37 -7.50
C GLU A 558 24.53 19.84 -7.33
N ILE A 559 23.30 20.09 -6.88
CA ILE A 559 22.84 21.44 -6.51
C ILE A 559 23.64 21.97 -5.32
N TYR A 560 23.85 21.18 -4.27
CA TYR A 560 24.64 21.56 -3.10
C TYR A 560 26.09 21.89 -3.47
N LYS A 561 26.73 21.08 -4.32
CA LYS A 561 28.08 21.38 -4.84
C LYS A 561 28.11 22.74 -5.55
N ARG A 562 27.14 22.98 -6.44
CA ARG A 562 27.04 24.24 -7.18
C ARG A 562 26.85 25.44 -6.26
N MET A 563 26.00 25.32 -5.23
CA MET A 563 25.82 26.37 -4.21
C MET A 563 27.08 26.61 -3.39
N LEU A 564 27.79 25.55 -2.98
CA LEU A 564 29.05 25.68 -2.25
C LEU A 564 30.13 26.35 -3.09
N ASP A 565 30.23 26.00 -4.37
CA ASP A 565 31.19 26.63 -5.28
C ASP A 565 30.84 28.09 -5.56
N GLN A 566 29.55 28.43 -5.64
CA GLN A 566 29.10 29.82 -5.73
C GLN A 566 29.41 30.60 -4.44
N ALA A 567 29.20 30.01 -3.26
CA ALA A 567 29.57 30.60 -1.98
C ALA A 567 31.10 30.82 -1.86
N ARG A 568 31.90 29.86 -2.35
CA ARG A 568 33.37 30.02 -2.43
C ARG A 568 33.76 31.14 -3.38
N LYS A 569 33.15 31.22 -4.58
CA LYS A 569 33.44 32.29 -5.55
C LYS A 569 33.10 33.67 -4.99
N THR A 570 31.91 33.84 -4.42
CA THR A 570 31.48 35.11 -3.81
C THR A 570 32.39 35.52 -2.65
N PHE A 571 32.81 34.57 -1.81
CA PHE A 571 33.78 34.85 -0.75
C PHE A 571 35.16 35.25 -1.31
N GLN A 572 35.64 34.56 -2.34
CA GLN A 572 36.90 34.88 -2.99
C GLN A 572 36.87 36.26 -3.66
N GLU A 573 35.74 36.63 -4.29
CA GLU A 573 35.51 37.97 -4.83
C GLU A 573 35.48 39.03 -3.73
N ALA A 574 34.81 38.77 -2.60
CA ALA A 574 34.81 39.68 -1.45
C ALA A 574 36.23 39.89 -0.88
N CYS A 575 37.05 38.83 -0.79
CA CYS A 575 38.45 38.92 -0.37
C CYS A 575 39.32 39.70 -1.37
N LYS A 576 39.14 39.48 -2.67
CA LYS A 576 39.85 40.23 -3.73
C LYS A 576 39.48 41.72 -3.72
N ASN A 577 38.19 42.03 -3.57
CA ASN A 577 37.68 43.41 -3.49
C ASN A 577 38.18 44.12 -2.23
N ARG A 578 38.27 43.42 -1.09
CA ARG A 578 38.85 43.97 0.15
C ARG A 578 40.34 44.27 0.01
N SER A 579 41.08 43.43 -0.72
CA SER A 579 42.52 43.62 -0.99
C SER A 579 42.79 44.78 -1.96
N GLN A 580 41.92 45.00 -2.95
CA GLN A 580 41.96 46.17 -3.84
C GLN A 580 41.58 47.46 -3.10
N ALA A 581 40.56 47.43 -2.23
CA ALA A 581 40.17 48.58 -1.41
C ALA A 581 41.26 49.00 -0.41
N THR A 582 42.08 48.07 0.08
CA THR A 582 43.26 48.38 0.92
C THR A 582 44.46 48.89 0.11
N ALA A 583 44.61 48.47 -1.15
CA ALA A 583 45.66 48.99 -2.04
C ALA A 583 45.37 50.43 -2.52
N SER A 584 44.12 50.78 -2.78
CA SER A 584 43.71 52.14 -3.17
C SER A 584 43.75 53.17 -2.04
N ARG A 585 43.91 52.73 -0.78
CA ARG A 585 44.01 53.63 0.39
C ARG A 585 45.45 53.95 0.81
N SER A 586 46.45 53.46 0.07
CA SER A 586 47.86 53.55 0.44
C SER A 586 48.69 54.56 -0.40
N THR A 587 48.05 55.55 -1.02
CA THR A 587 48.72 56.73 -1.59
C THR A 587 48.11 58.01 -1.01
N VAL A 588 48.43 58.28 0.26
CA VAL A 588 48.45 59.64 0.78
C VAL A 588 49.92 60.01 0.91
N THR A 589 50.40 60.76 -0.07
CA THR A 589 51.71 61.41 -0.10
C THR A 589 51.80 62.41 1.05
N VAL A 590 52.89 62.34 1.82
CA VAL A 590 53.41 63.44 2.65
C VAL A 590 54.30 64.31 1.78
#